data_AF-A0A3C0NWW0-F1
#
_entry.id   AF-A0A3C0NWW0-F1
#
_cell.length_a   1.000
_cell.length_b   1.000
_cell.length_c   1.000
_cell.angle_alpha   90.00
_cell.angle_beta   90.00
_cell.angle_gamma   90.00
#
_symmetry.space_group_name_H-M   'P 1'
#
loop_
_entity.id
_entity.type
_entity.pdbx_description
1 polymer ?
#
loop_
_entity_poly.entity_id
_entity_poly.type
_entity_poly.pdbx_seq_one_letter_code
_entity_poly.pdbx_strand_id
1 'polypeptide(L)'
;MAERGLDRLSIELSSACDLSAWISTKLNELTISDVNTRKRVVAPCFAIALDHFDAMLVLFGRSPKICSSAFALTRLVFESYIRGMWLMHCATDEQVENFSEGTFQLPRRIEVMIGAIEKTCDFDGQLSISHSSAWSHLCDYTHTGTLQVQRWNKFDAIEPNYSDDEILEVIHFAKAYVLLVAVSFAEAVINNIELANEFLAKAKEVAA
;
A
#
# COMPACT_ATOMS: atom_id res chain seq x y z
N MET A 1 32.72 -24.04 -3.16
CA MET A 1 31.39 -23.65 -2.66
C MET A 1 31.42 -22.15 -2.43
N ALA A 2 31.17 -21.37 -3.47
CA ALA A 2 31.19 -19.91 -3.35
C ALA A 2 29.97 -19.49 -2.53
N GLU A 3 30.21 -18.78 -1.43
CA GLU A 3 29.19 -17.97 -0.77
C GLU A 3 28.61 -17.02 -1.82
N ARG A 4 27.42 -17.35 -2.34
CA ARG A 4 26.64 -16.39 -3.10
C ARG A 4 26.10 -15.41 -2.07
N GLY A 5 26.70 -14.22 -2.00
CA GLY A 5 26.04 -13.08 -1.38
C GLY A 5 24.61 -12.98 -1.91
N LEU A 6 23.69 -12.55 -1.05
CA LEU A 6 22.30 -12.35 -1.45
C LEU A 6 22.26 -11.39 -2.65
N ASP A 7 21.52 -11.77 -3.70
CA ASP A 7 21.29 -10.89 -4.84
C ASP A 7 20.47 -9.67 -4.40
N ARG A 8 20.51 -8.60 -5.20
CA ARG A 8 19.86 -7.31 -4.89
C ARG A 8 18.37 -7.47 -4.56
N LEU A 9 17.66 -8.32 -5.29
CA LEU A 9 16.23 -8.55 -5.05
C LEU A 9 16.01 -9.28 -3.72
N SER A 10 16.83 -10.28 -3.42
CA SER A 10 16.77 -10.99 -2.14
C SER A 10 17.04 -10.07 -0.94
N ILE A 11 18.00 -9.14 -1.06
CA ILE A 11 18.29 -8.13 -0.04
C ILE A 11 17.09 -7.20 0.16
N GLU A 12 16.53 -6.67 -0.93
CA GLU A 12 15.41 -5.73 -0.84
C GLU A 12 14.14 -6.41 -0.30
N LEU A 13 13.87 -7.65 -0.72
CA LEU A 13 12.74 -8.41 -0.20
C LEU A 13 12.89 -8.67 1.31
N SER A 14 14.10 -9.01 1.77
CA SER A 14 14.37 -9.14 3.21
C SER A 14 14.13 -7.82 3.94
N SER A 15 14.63 -6.70 3.41
CA SER A 15 14.41 -5.37 3.99
C SER A 15 12.92 -5.00 4.05
N ALA A 16 12.14 -5.35 3.03
CA ALA A 16 10.71 -5.13 2.98
C ALA A 16 9.96 -5.98 4.03
N CYS A 17 10.35 -7.25 4.23
CA CYS A 17 9.84 -8.10 5.31
C CYS A 17 10.17 -7.53 6.68
N ASP A 18 11.41 -7.09 6.91
CA ASP A 18 11.83 -6.48 8.17
C ASP A 18 11.05 -5.20 8.48
N LEU A 19 10.80 -4.37 7.46
CA LEU A 19 9.97 -3.18 7.58
C LEU A 19 8.52 -3.54 7.96
N SER A 20 7.91 -4.52 7.28
CA SER A 20 6.54 -4.92 7.57
C SER A 20 6.39 -5.51 8.97
N ALA A 21 7.34 -6.37 9.36
CA ALA A 21 7.41 -6.91 10.72
C ALA A 21 7.56 -5.80 11.76
N TRP A 22 8.43 -4.82 11.50
CA TRP A 22 8.62 -3.68 12.40
C TRP A 22 7.34 -2.85 12.55
N ILE A 23 6.66 -2.49 11.45
CA ILE A 23 5.35 -1.80 11.50
C ILE A 23 4.34 -2.60 12.32
N SER A 24 4.23 -3.90 12.04
CA SER A 24 3.34 -4.81 12.74
C SER A 24 3.62 -4.87 14.24
N THR A 25 4.89 -4.99 14.65
CA THR A 25 5.26 -5.04 16.08
C THR A 25 4.89 -3.76 16.84
N LYS A 26 4.84 -2.63 16.14
CA LYS A 26 4.52 -1.32 16.71
C LYS A 26 3.02 -1.05 16.76
N LEU A 27 2.25 -1.55 15.78
CA LEU A 27 0.81 -1.31 15.67
C LEU A 27 -0.04 -2.41 16.31
N ASN A 28 0.45 -3.65 16.34
CA ASN A 28 -0.29 -4.77 16.91
C ASN A 28 -0.53 -4.57 18.40
N GLU A 29 -1.70 -5.04 18.86
CA GLU A 29 -2.14 -4.99 20.27
C GLU A 29 -2.34 -3.57 20.84
N LEU A 30 -2.11 -2.51 20.05
CA LEU A 30 -2.45 -1.16 20.45
C LEU A 30 -3.96 -1.03 20.63
N THR A 31 -4.36 -0.46 21.76
CA THR A 31 -5.77 -0.15 22.02
C THR A 31 -6.13 1.15 21.32
N ILE A 32 -7.14 1.12 20.47
CA ILE A 32 -7.75 2.33 19.91
C ILE A 32 -8.59 2.95 21.03
N SER A 33 -8.15 4.09 21.57
CA SER A 33 -8.98 4.90 22.46
C SER A 33 -10.09 5.61 21.69
N ASP A 34 -11.22 5.87 22.35
CA ASP A 34 -12.35 6.65 21.81
C ASP A 34 -12.85 6.13 20.46
N VAL A 35 -13.10 4.81 20.39
CA VAL A 35 -13.59 4.16 19.16
C VAL A 35 -14.95 4.73 18.76
N ASN A 36 -14.99 5.39 17.61
CA ASN A 36 -16.22 5.86 16.95
C ASN A 36 -16.38 5.19 15.57
N THR A 37 -17.52 5.42 14.90
CA THR A 37 -17.80 4.82 13.57
C THR A 37 -16.69 5.14 12.56
N ARG A 38 -16.17 6.36 12.56
CA ARG A 38 -15.08 6.79 11.66
C ARG A 38 -13.82 5.95 11.83
N LYS A 39 -13.33 5.81 13.07
CA LYS A 39 -12.17 4.94 13.34
C LYS A 39 -12.46 3.48 12.99
N ARG A 40 -13.70 3.00 13.19
CA ARG A 40 -14.11 1.63 12.83
C ARG A 40 -14.10 1.33 11.34
N VAL A 41 -14.27 2.33 10.48
CA VAL A 41 -14.20 2.13 9.02
C VAL A 41 -12.82 2.49 8.44
N VAL A 42 -12.11 3.45 9.05
CA VAL A 42 -10.76 3.86 8.61
C VAL A 42 -9.70 2.81 8.97
N ALA A 43 -9.71 2.31 10.21
CA ALA A 43 -8.68 1.37 10.67
C ALA A 43 -8.61 0.10 9.81
N PRO A 44 -9.73 -0.52 9.39
CA PRO A 44 -9.69 -1.65 8.45
C PRO A 44 -9.11 -1.30 7.08
N CYS A 45 -9.35 -0.11 6.52
CA CYS A 45 -8.73 0.28 5.24
C CYS A 45 -7.21 0.28 5.34
N PHE A 46 -6.67 0.81 6.43
CA PHE A 46 -5.23 0.80 6.68
C PHE A 46 -4.69 -0.60 6.98
N ALA A 47 -5.38 -1.39 7.81
CA ALA A 47 -5.00 -2.77 8.08
C ALA A 47 -4.98 -3.63 6.81
N ILE A 48 -5.95 -3.47 5.91
CA ILE A 48 -6.00 -4.16 4.61
C ILE A 48 -4.83 -3.75 3.71
N ALA A 49 -4.41 -2.48 3.74
CA ALA A 49 -3.24 -2.04 2.98
C ALA A 49 -1.95 -2.75 3.47
N LEU A 50 -1.78 -2.89 4.79
CA LEU A 50 -0.67 -3.63 5.39
C LEU A 50 -0.74 -5.13 5.04
N ASP A 51 -1.91 -5.75 5.16
CA ASP A 51 -2.13 -7.17 4.84
C ASP A 51 -1.87 -7.49 3.36
N HIS A 52 -2.29 -6.59 2.45
CA HIS A 52 -1.96 -6.71 1.04
C HIS A 52 -0.45 -6.65 0.77
N PHE A 53 0.28 -5.78 1.49
CA PHE A 53 1.73 -5.73 1.38
C PHE A 53 2.39 -7.01 1.91
N ASP A 54 1.98 -7.51 3.07
CA ASP A 54 2.46 -8.80 3.61
C ASP A 54 2.21 -9.94 2.61
N ALA A 55 1.02 -9.99 2.01
CA ALA A 55 0.68 -10.97 0.98
C ALA A 55 1.60 -10.84 -0.25
N MET A 56 1.93 -9.62 -0.70
CA MET A 56 2.91 -9.40 -1.77
C MET A 56 4.26 -10.02 -1.42
N LEU A 57 4.77 -9.77 -0.21
CA LEU A 57 6.06 -10.27 0.24
C LEU A 57 6.09 -11.80 0.32
N VAL A 58 5.02 -12.43 0.82
CA VAL A 58 4.87 -13.89 0.82
C VAL A 58 4.91 -14.45 -0.61
N LEU A 59 4.21 -13.82 -1.56
CA LEU A 59 4.18 -14.26 -2.95
C LEU A 59 5.53 -14.10 -3.66
N PHE A 60 6.27 -13.03 -3.37
CA PHE A 60 7.63 -12.82 -3.87
C PHE A 60 8.67 -13.73 -3.20
N GLY A 61 8.41 -14.20 -1.98
CA GLY A 61 9.27 -15.14 -1.25
C GLY A 61 9.16 -16.59 -1.71
N ARG A 62 8.19 -16.92 -2.58
CA ARG A 62 8.03 -18.29 -3.10
C ARG A 62 9.08 -18.66 -4.15
N SER A 63 9.33 -19.96 -4.29
CA SER A 63 10.13 -20.53 -5.37
C SER A 63 9.32 -21.60 -6.13
N PRO A 64 8.86 -21.32 -7.37
CA PRO A 64 8.98 -20.05 -8.10
C PRO A 64 8.09 -18.92 -7.49
N LYS A 65 8.46 -17.66 -7.76
CA LYS A 65 7.72 -16.46 -7.33
C LYS A 65 6.34 -16.41 -8.00
N ILE A 66 5.33 -15.88 -7.31
CA ILE A 66 3.99 -15.62 -7.88
C ILE A 66 3.83 -14.13 -8.16
N CYS A 67 4.46 -13.65 -9.23
CA CYS A 67 4.52 -12.21 -9.54
C CYS A 67 3.18 -11.62 -9.98
N SER A 68 2.37 -12.34 -10.77
CA SER A 68 1.13 -11.78 -11.30
C SER A 68 0.17 -11.33 -10.21
N SER A 69 -0.03 -12.16 -9.19
CA SER A 69 -0.87 -11.83 -8.04
C SER A 69 -0.24 -10.72 -7.19
N ALA A 70 1.08 -10.77 -6.96
CA ALA A 70 1.76 -9.75 -6.18
C ALA A 70 1.69 -8.34 -6.83
N PHE A 71 1.85 -8.27 -8.15
CA PHE A 71 1.72 -7.00 -8.90
C PHE A 71 0.29 -6.46 -8.87
N ALA A 72 -0.71 -7.34 -8.93
CA ALA A 72 -2.11 -6.93 -8.83
C ALA A 72 -2.45 -6.31 -7.45
N LEU A 73 -1.82 -6.80 -6.38
CA LEU A 73 -2.00 -6.28 -5.02
C LEU A 73 -1.42 -4.87 -4.83
N THR A 74 -0.44 -4.44 -5.64
CA THR A 74 0.15 -3.10 -5.55
C THR A 74 -0.91 -2.00 -5.69
N ARG A 75 -1.90 -2.19 -6.58
CA ARG A 75 -3.03 -1.27 -6.71
C ARG A 75 -3.90 -1.27 -5.46
N LEU A 76 -4.12 -2.44 -4.86
CA LEU A 76 -4.98 -2.57 -3.68
C LEU A 76 -4.34 -1.92 -2.45
N VAL A 77 -3.01 -1.97 -2.30
CA VAL A 77 -2.29 -1.21 -1.27
C VAL A 77 -2.55 0.30 -1.44
N PHE A 78 -2.36 0.82 -2.66
CA PHE A 78 -2.60 2.23 -2.98
C PHE A 78 -4.05 2.66 -2.73
N GLU A 79 -5.02 1.94 -3.29
CA GLU A 79 -6.43 2.29 -3.14
C GLU A 79 -6.90 2.20 -1.69
N SER A 80 -6.42 1.21 -0.92
CA SER A 80 -6.80 1.05 0.48
C SER A 80 -6.30 2.23 1.33
N TYR A 81 -5.08 2.71 1.07
CA TYR A 81 -4.57 3.94 1.69
C TYR A 81 -5.43 5.17 1.34
N ILE A 82 -5.67 5.42 0.04
CA ILE A 82 -6.47 6.58 -0.41
C ILE A 82 -7.88 6.56 0.19
N ARG A 83 -8.52 5.39 0.24
CA ARG A 83 -9.87 5.24 0.82
C ARG A 83 -9.87 5.52 2.32
N GLY A 84 -8.88 5.00 3.06
CA GLY A 84 -8.72 5.28 4.49
C GLY A 84 -8.53 6.76 4.77
N MET A 85 -7.66 7.42 4.01
CA MET A 85 -7.42 8.87 4.12
C MET A 85 -8.67 9.69 3.80
N TRP A 86 -9.40 9.34 2.75
CA TRP A 86 -10.63 10.04 2.39
C TRP A 86 -11.72 9.87 3.45
N LEU A 87 -11.92 8.65 3.96
CA LEU A 87 -12.86 8.36 5.05
C LEU A 87 -12.47 9.08 6.34
N MET A 88 -11.18 9.27 6.61
CA MET A 88 -10.72 9.93 7.82
C MET A 88 -10.90 11.46 7.74
N HIS A 89 -10.49 12.07 6.63
CA HIS A 89 -10.31 13.52 6.56
C HIS A 89 -11.33 14.24 5.69
N CYS A 90 -11.98 13.55 4.74
CA CYS A 90 -12.82 14.20 3.73
C CYS A 90 -14.31 13.83 3.86
N ALA A 91 -14.61 12.61 4.27
CA ALA A 91 -15.98 12.14 4.42
C ALA A 91 -16.71 12.89 5.55
N THR A 92 -17.96 13.28 5.31
CA THR A 92 -18.86 13.76 6.36
C THR A 92 -19.20 12.63 7.34
N ASP A 93 -19.64 12.97 8.56
CA ASP A 93 -20.07 11.96 9.54
C ASP A 93 -21.24 11.11 9.01
N GLU A 94 -22.18 11.71 8.28
CA GLU A 94 -23.29 11.00 7.63
C GLU A 94 -22.79 10.00 6.58
N GLN A 95 -21.81 10.38 5.75
CA GLN A 95 -21.20 9.45 4.77
C GLN A 95 -20.47 8.30 5.44
N VAL A 96 -19.79 8.55 6.56
CA VAL A 96 -19.11 7.53 7.35
C VAL A 96 -20.10 6.54 7.94
N GLU A 97 -21.19 7.02 8.53
CA GLU A 97 -22.24 6.17 9.11
C GLU A 97 -22.87 5.30 8.01
N ASN A 98 -23.30 5.93 6.91
CA ASN A 98 -23.88 5.21 5.77
C ASN A 98 -22.89 4.22 5.12
N PHE A 99 -21.58 4.53 5.11
CA PHE A 99 -20.57 3.60 4.63
C PHE A 99 -20.46 2.38 5.56
N SER A 100 -20.53 2.59 6.87
CA SER A 100 -20.49 1.52 7.87
C SER A 100 -21.70 0.59 7.78
N GLU A 101 -22.85 1.10 7.34
CA GLU A 101 -24.08 0.34 7.08
C GLU A 101 -24.14 -0.28 5.68
N GLY A 102 -23.18 0.03 4.80
CA GLY A 102 -23.15 -0.43 3.42
C GLY A 102 -24.15 0.29 2.49
N THR A 103 -24.72 1.41 2.92
CA THR A 103 -25.70 2.22 2.16
C THR A 103 -25.03 3.36 1.37
N PHE A 104 -23.75 3.65 1.64
CA PHE A 104 -22.94 4.59 0.86
C PHE A 104 -21.84 3.89 0.07
N GLN A 105 -21.64 4.35 -1.16
CA GLN A 105 -20.53 3.93 -2.01
C GLN A 105 -19.52 5.06 -2.09
N LEU A 106 -18.24 4.73 -1.87
CA LEU A 106 -17.14 5.68 -2.03
C LEU A 106 -17.14 6.26 -3.46
N PRO A 107 -16.57 7.47 -3.67
CA PRO A 107 -16.41 8.03 -5.00
C PRO A 107 -15.74 7.02 -5.94
N ARG A 108 -16.41 6.70 -7.06
CA ARG A 108 -15.92 5.69 -8.03
C ARG A 108 -14.58 6.07 -8.66
N ARG A 109 -14.32 7.36 -8.77
CA ARG A 109 -13.11 7.93 -9.35
C ARG A 109 -12.13 8.25 -8.23
N ILE A 110 -10.99 7.57 -8.22
CA ILE A 110 -9.98 7.76 -7.18
C ILE A 110 -9.39 9.17 -7.20
N GLU A 111 -9.36 9.83 -8.35
CA GLU A 111 -8.88 11.21 -8.51
C GLU A 111 -9.75 12.21 -7.75
N VAL A 112 -11.04 11.90 -7.59
CA VAL A 112 -11.95 12.72 -6.76
C VAL A 112 -11.58 12.60 -5.29
N MET A 113 -11.19 11.41 -4.82
CA MET A 113 -10.73 11.21 -3.45
C MET A 113 -9.38 11.88 -3.23
N ILE A 114 -8.42 11.67 -4.13
CA ILE A 114 -7.09 12.30 -4.09
C ILE A 114 -7.21 13.82 -4.04
N GLY A 115 -7.98 14.42 -4.96
CA GLY A 115 -8.14 15.87 -5.01
C GLY A 115 -8.87 16.45 -3.79
N ALA A 116 -9.65 15.66 -3.05
CA ALA A 116 -10.21 16.07 -1.77
C ALA A 116 -9.17 15.97 -0.64
N ILE A 117 -8.39 14.88 -0.60
CA ILE A 117 -7.32 14.68 0.38
C ILE A 117 -6.28 15.80 0.28
N GLU A 118 -5.80 16.13 -0.92
CA GLU A 118 -4.77 17.17 -1.11
C GLU A 118 -5.26 18.59 -0.78
N LYS A 119 -6.57 18.82 -0.72
CA LYS A 119 -7.14 20.09 -0.25
C LYS A 119 -7.24 20.19 1.27
N THR A 120 -7.32 19.04 1.94
CA THR A 120 -7.55 18.95 3.39
C THR A 120 -6.25 18.64 4.15
N CYS A 121 -5.34 17.90 3.52
CA CYS A 121 -4.09 17.39 4.09
C CYS A 121 -2.89 17.96 3.32
N ASP A 122 -1.75 18.06 3.99
CA ASP A 122 -0.51 18.65 3.44
C ASP A 122 0.25 17.67 2.52
N PHE A 123 -0.31 17.43 1.34
CA PHE A 123 0.31 16.58 0.31
C PHE A 123 0.85 17.35 -0.90
N ASP A 124 0.51 18.63 -1.05
CA ASP A 124 1.01 19.52 -2.13
C ASP A 124 1.07 18.87 -3.53
N GLY A 125 0.01 18.15 -3.93
CA GLY A 125 -0.09 17.51 -5.24
C GLY A 125 0.68 16.19 -5.40
N GLN A 126 1.39 15.71 -4.37
CA GLN A 126 2.23 14.50 -4.46
C GLN A 126 1.41 13.22 -4.70
N LEU A 127 0.18 13.13 -4.19
CA LEU A 127 -0.69 11.98 -4.45
C LEU A 127 -1.21 12.00 -5.89
N SER A 128 -1.53 13.18 -6.41
CA SER A 128 -1.89 13.39 -7.81
C SER A 128 -0.75 13.01 -8.76
N ILE A 129 0.49 13.40 -8.43
CA ILE A 129 1.70 13.02 -9.19
C ILE A 129 1.86 11.50 -9.19
N SER A 130 1.86 10.88 -8.01
CA SER A 130 1.99 9.41 -7.87
C SER A 130 0.89 8.65 -8.62
N HIS A 131 -0.36 9.10 -8.53
CA HIS A 131 -1.47 8.53 -9.29
C HIS A 131 -1.23 8.66 -10.80
N SER A 132 -0.88 9.86 -11.28
CA SER A 132 -0.70 10.10 -12.70
C SER A 132 0.42 9.27 -13.33
N SER A 133 1.48 8.96 -12.57
CA SER A 133 2.61 8.16 -13.04
C SER A 133 2.35 6.65 -13.00
N ALA A 134 1.54 6.17 -12.03
CA ALA A 134 1.38 4.73 -11.80
C ALA A 134 0.04 4.15 -12.28
N TRP A 135 -1.03 4.93 -12.39
CA TRP A 135 -2.41 4.40 -12.47
C TRP A 135 -2.66 3.46 -13.64
N SER A 136 -2.12 3.75 -14.83
CA SER A 136 -2.30 2.86 -15.99
C SER A 136 -1.63 1.50 -15.76
N HIS A 137 -0.44 1.48 -15.17
CA HIS A 137 0.27 0.23 -14.86
C HIS A 137 -0.47 -0.56 -13.77
N LEU A 138 -0.93 0.12 -12.73
CA LEU A 138 -1.75 -0.49 -11.67
C LEU A 138 -3.04 -1.11 -12.22
N CYS A 139 -3.71 -0.44 -13.16
CA CYS A 139 -4.87 -0.99 -13.86
C CYS A 139 -4.52 -2.25 -14.65
N ASP A 140 -3.42 -2.20 -15.40
CA ASP A 140 -2.97 -3.34 -16.20
C ASP A 140 -2.64 -4.56 -15.32
N TYR A 141 -1.97 -4.37 -14.18
CA TYR A 141 -1.65 -5.46 -13.26
C TYR A 141 -2.90 -6.12 -12.66
N THR A 142 -3.89 -5.32 -12.25
CA THR A 142 -5.11 -5.83 -11.59
C THR A 142 -6.10 -6.45 -12.56
N HIS A 143 -6.24 -5.91 -13.77
CA HIS A 143 -7.28 -6.33 -14.72
C HIS A 143 -6.77 -7.25 -15.83
N THR A 144 -5.59 -7.86 -15.66
CA THR A 144 -4.97 -8.69 -16.70
C THR A 144 -4.81 -7.89 -18.01
N GLY A 145 -4.39 -6.64 -17.87
CA GLY A 145 -4.10 -5.75 -19.00
C GLY A 145 -2.83 -6.14 -19.73
N THR A 146 -2.44 -5.30 -20.68
CA THR A 146 -1.39 -5.65 -21.66
C THR A 146 -0.06 -5.93 -20.99
N LEU A 147 0.35 -5.11 -20.02
CA LEU A 147 1.60 -5.34 -19.29
C LEU A 147 1.63 -6.71 -18.60
N GLN A 148 0.53 -7.08 -17.94
CA GLN A 148 0.41 -8.35 -17.24
C GLN A 148 0.50 -9.54 -18.21
N VAL A 149 -0.20 -9.46 -19.35
CA VAL A 149 -0.18 -10.52 -20.38
C VAL A 149 1.21 -10.63 -21.00
N GLN A 150 1.86 -9.53 -21.34
CA GLN A 150 3.21 -9.54 -21.92
C GLN A 150 4.23 -10.23 -21.02
N ARG A 151 4.11 -10.09 -19.70
CA ARG A 151 4.99 -10.73 -18.70
C ARG A 151 4.76 -12.23 -18.53
N TRP A 152 3.87 -12.83 -19.31
CA TRP A 152 3.69 -14.28 -19.45
C TRP A 152 4.15 -14.82 -20.80
N ASN A 153 4.69 -13.97 -21.68
CA ASN A 153 5.15 -14.37 -23.00
C ASN A 153 6.68 -14.32 -23.06
N LYS A 154 7.32 -15.49 -23.11
CA LYS A 154 8.72 -15.64 -23.52
C LYS A 154 8.80 -15.99 -25.01
N PHE A 155 10.02 -15.96 -25.57
CA PHE A 155 10.22 -16.26 -26.99
C PHE A 155 9.73 -17.66 -27.37
N ASP A 156 9.93 -18.66 -26.51
CA ASP A 156 9.67 -20.08 -26.75
C ASP A 156 8.67 -20.72 -25.77
N ALA A 157 8.11 -19.96 -24.82
CA ALA A 157 7.21 -20.49 -23.79
C ALA A 157 6.20 -19.45 -23.27
N ILE A 158 5.09 -19.96 -22.71
CA ILE A 158 4.11 -19.16 -21.96
C ILE A 158 4.34 -19.41 -20.47
N GLU A 159 5.12 -18.55 -19.84
CA GLU A 159 5.47 -18.62 -18.43
C GLU A 159 5.85 -17.24 -17.87
N PRO A 160 5.82 -17.04 -16.54
CA PRO A 160 6.20 -15.76 -15.92
C PRO A 160 7.60 -15.29 -16.35
N ASN A 161 7.70 -14.02 -16.74
CA ASN A 161 8.88 -13.36 -17.28
C ASN A 161 9.04 -11.94 -16.71
N TYR A 162 8.98 -11.82 -15.38
CA TYR A 162 9.14 -10.56 -14.64
C TYR A 162 10.62 -10.37 -14.32
N SER A 163 11.16 -9.20 -14.61
CA SER A 163 12.54 -8.86 -14.23
C SER A 163 12.63 -8.49 -12.75
N ASP A 164 13.83 -8.64 -12.18
CA ASP A 164 14.08 -8.24 -10.80
C ASP A 164 13.84 -6.74 -10.58
N ASP A 165 14.19 -5.89 -11.56
CA ASP A 165 13.97 -4.43 -11.46
C ASP A 165 12.48 -4.07 -11.41
N GLU A 166 11.61 -4.76 -12.14
CA GLU A 166 10.16 -4.55 -12.06
C GLU A 166 9.60 -4.99 -10.71
N ILE A 167 10.12 -6.09 -10.16
CA ILE A 167 9.73 -6.56 -8.81
C ILE A 167 10.16 -5.52 -7.77
N LEU A 168 11.37 -4.98 -7.89
CA LEU A 168 11.88 -3.92 -7.02
C LEU A 168 11.01 -2.66 -7.10
N GLU A 169 10.59 -2.25 -8.30
CA GLU A 169 9.73 -1.08 -8.50
C GLU A 169 8.40 -1.20 -7.73
N VAL A 170 7.71 -2.34 -7.84
CA VAL A 170 6.44 -2.54 -7.13
C VAL A 170 6.61 -2.71 -5.62
N ILE A 171 7.73 -3.29 -5.16
CA ILE A 171 8.08 -3.34 -3.74
C ILE A 171 8.28 -1.93 -3.20
N HIS A 172 9.10 -1.10 -3.86
CA HIS A 172 9.36 0.27 -3.41
C HIS A 172 8.10 1.13 -3.39
N PHE A 173 7.26 1.02 -4.42
CA PHE A 173 5.98 1.72 -4.47
C PHE A 173 5.09 1.30 -3.29
N ALA A 174 4.91 0.00 -3.06
CA ALA A 174 4.08 -0.47 -1.95
C ALA A 174 4.68 -0.10 -0.58
N LYS A 175 6.01 -0.17 -0.40
CA LYS A 175 6.74 0.27 0.81
C LYS A 175 6.42 1.73 1.16
N ALA A 176 6.45 2.62 0.17
CA ALA A 176 6.13 4.03 0.39
C ALA A 176 4.71 4.20 0.94
N TYR A 177 3.73 3.48 0.39
CA TYR A 177 2.35 3.55 0.85
C TYR A 177 2.13 2.91 2.22
N VAL A 178 2.76 1.78 2.55
CA VAL A 178 2.59 1.19 3.89
C VAL A 178 3.24 2.02 4.99
N LEU A 179 4.30 2.78 4.68
CA LEU A 179 4.87 3.77 5.60
C LEU A 179 3.90 4.94 5.82
N LEU A 180 3.29 5.47 4.76
CA LEU A 180 2.24 6.49 4.89
C LEU A 180 1.04 5.95 5.68
N VAL A 181 0.64 4.70 5.44
CA VAL A 181 -0.40 4.01 6.23
C VAL A 181 0.00 3.97 7.70
N ALA A 182 1.23 3.57 8.03
CA ALA A 182 1.68 3.48 9.43
C ALA A 182 1.65 4.84 10.14
N VAL A 183 2.11 5.92 9.47
CA VAL A 183 2.01 7.29 9.98
C VAL A 183 0.55 7.66 10.23
N SER A 184 -0.31 7.53 9.23
CA SER A 184 -1.73 7.90 9.32
C SER A 184 -2.50 7.04 10.33
N PHE A 185 -2.17 5.76 10.47
CA PHE A 185 -2.77 4.88 11.48
C PHE A 185 -2.40 5.37 12.88
N ALA A 186 -1.10 5.58 13.15
CA ALA A 186 -0.63 6.04 14.45
C ALA A 186 -1.24 7.40 14.83
N GLU A 187 -1.25 8.36 13.90
CA GLU A 187 -1.78 9.70 14.15
C GLU A 187 -3.31 9.72 14.25
N ALA A 188 -4.01 9.23 13.23
CA ALA A 188 -5.45 9.48 13.10
C ALA A 188 -6.31 8.43 13.81
N VAL A 189 -5.83 7.18 13.92
CA VAL A 189 -6.59 6.10 14.56
C VAL A 189 -6.18 5.93 16.01
N ILE A 190 -4.87 5.75 16.27
CA ILE A 190 -4.35 5.54 17.64
C ILE A 190 -4.28 6.86 18.42
N ASN A 191 -4.14 8.01 17.74
CA ASN A 191 -3.87 9.30 18.38
C ASN A 191 -2.53 9.32 19.14
N ASN A 192 -1.50 8.72 18.53
CA ASN A 192 -0.13 8.67 19.05
C ASN A 192 0.84 9.38 18.09
N ILE A 193 1.05 10.68 18.34
CA ILE A 193 1.92 11.55 17.54
C ILE A 193 3.40 11.11 17.63
N GLU A 194 3.85 10.61 18.79
CA GLU A 194 5.23 10.15 18.94
C GLU A 194 5.51 8.95 18.02
N LEU A 195 4.59 7.99 17.98
CA LEU A 195 4.69 6.84 17.09
C LEU A 195 4.56 7.23 15.61
N ALA A 196 3.67 8.18 15.28
CA ALA A 196 3.56 8.71 13.92
C ALA A 196 4.88 9.36 13.46
N ASN A 197 5.56 10.11 14.34
CA ASN A 197 6.87 10.70 14.07
C ASN A 197 7.97 9.64 13.92
N GLU A 198 7.92 8.55 14.68
CA GLU A 198 8.82 7.40 14.51
C GLU A 198 8.68 6.79 13.10
N PHE A 199 7.45 6.56 12.65
CA PHE A 199 7.17 6.09 11.28
C PHE A 199 7.63 7.08 10.21
N LEU A 200 7.39 8.38 10.42
CA LEU A 200 7.81 9.42 9.48
C LEU A 200 9.35 9.51 9.37
N ALA A 201 10.07 9.35 10.48
CA ALA A 201 11.52 9.27 10.46
C ALA A 201 12.01 8.06 9.65
N LYS A 202 11.37 6.89 9.83
CA LYS A 202 11.68 5.70 9.03
C LYS A 202 11.37 5.90 7.55
N ALA A 203 10.29 6.59 7.21
CA ALA A 203 9.94 6.89 5.83
C ALA A 203 11.00 7.77 5.14
N LYS A 204 11.57 8.74 5.86
CA LYS A 204 12.65 9.60 5.35
C LYS A 204 13.96 8.83 5.17
N GLU A 205 14.26 7.89 6.07
CA GLU A 205 15.44 7.01 5.95
C GLU A 205 15.34 6.12 4.71
N VAL A 206 14.16 5.57 4.42
CA VAL A 206 13.95 4.68 3.26
C VAL A 206 13.91 5.44 1.93
N ALA A 207 13.58 6.74 1.96
CA ALA A 207 13.53 7.60 0.77
C ALA A 207 14.86 8.27 0.42
N ALA A 208 15.86 8.23 1.31
CA ALA A 208 17.19 8.84 1.15
C ALA A 208 18.18 7.87 0.47
#